data_AF-A0A226R9B0-F1
#
_entry.id   AF-A0A226R9B0-F1
#
_cell.length_a   1.000
_cell.length_b   1.000
_cell.length_c   1.000
_cell.angle_alpha   90.00
_cell.angle_beta   90.00
_cell.angle_gamma   90.00
#
_symmetry.space_group_name_H-M   'P 1'
#
loop_
_entity.id
_entity.type
_entity.pdbx_description
1 polymer ?
#
loop_
_entity_poly.entity_id
_entity_poly.type
_entity_poly.pdbx_seq_one_letter_code
_entity_poly.pdbx_strand_id
1 'polypeptide(L)'
;MYKILASLFATMLLAALLTPFIRQLAFKVGAVDNPNARRVNKIPMPTMGGLAIFLSFNLANLFLLRNQYPSSQLYSLILAQLIIIATGVIDDIYELKPRQKMFGIFLAALVVFFVAKVRMTTLTLPFLGVIPLGWLSFPITIIWILAITNAVNLIDGLDGLATGVSIIALTTSAVTGYFFLNVTNTFVSIMMFTLVAALIGFLPYNFHPARIYLGDTGSLFIGFMMSVFSLYGLKNATFITIIIPVIIMGVPITDTVYAILRRWLNNKPISQADKHHLHHRLMQMGLSHRQTVLVIYGIALIFSFISLLYPLSNLWGSVLLTVATLLGLELFVELIGLVGDGRQPLLDGIKKLVLMTSARERRDRDKEDRHK
;
A
#
# COMPACT_ATOMS: atom_id res chain seq x y z
N MET A 1 -19.49 -5.45 -20.91
CA MET A 1 -18.85 -4.21 -20.43
C MET A 1 -19.83 -3.30 -19.68
N TYR A 2 -20.92 -2.81 -20.30
CA TYR A 2 -21.89 -1.90 -19.65
C TYR A 2 -22.40 -2.38 -18.28
N LYS A 3 -22.83 -3.66 -18.17
CA LYS A 3 -23.29 -4.23 -16.90
C LYS A 3 -22.23 -4.18 -15.79
N ILE A 4 -20.96 -4.34 -16.13
CA ILE A 4 -19.85 -4.27 -15.16
C ILE A 4 -19.71 -2.82 -14.69
N LEU A 5 -19.64 -1.85 -15.60
CA LEU A 5 -19.53 -0.43 -15.25
C LEU A 5 -20.71 0.04 -14.39
N ALA A 6 -21.94 -0.34 -14.75
CA ALA A 6 -23.13 -0.06 -13.95
C ALA A 6 -23.04 -0.68 -12.55
N SER A 7 -22.52 -1.91 -12.44
CA SER A 7 -22.30 -2.57 -11.15
C SER A 7 -21.24 -1.86 -10.32
N LEU A 8 -20.14 -1.40 -10.93
CA LEU A 8 -19.11 -0.61 -10.23
C LEU A 8 -19.68 0.70 -9.69
N PHE A 9 -20.47 1.42 -10.49
CA PHE A 9 -21.15 2.61 -10.03
C PHE A 9 -22.14 2.31 -8.89
N ALA A 10 -22.89 1.21 -8.99
CA ALA A 10 -23.76 0.75 -7.91
C ALA A 10 -22.97 0.40 -6.63
N THR A 11 -21.79 -0.23 -6.73
CA THR A 11 -20.90 -0.49 -5.59
C THR A 11 -20.47 0.80 -4.89
N MET A 12 -20.14 1.84 -5.67
CA MET A 12 -19.80 3.16 -5.14
C MET A 12 -20.98 3.77 -4.37
N LEU A 13 -22.19 3.71 -4.92
CA LEU A 13 -23.40 4.17 -4.24
C LEU A 13 -23.70 3.35 -2.99
N LEU A 14 -23.55 2.03 -3.04
CA LEU A 14 -23.73 1.14 -1.88
C LEU A 14 -22.78 1.52 -0.74
N ALA A 15 -21.50 1.78 -1.04
CA ALA A 15 -20.54 2.23 -0.03
C ALA A 15 -20.93 3.59 0.56
N ALA A 16 -21.32 4.55 -0.30
CA ALA A 16 -21.76 5.87 0.16
C ALA A 16 -23.03 5.81 1.04
N LEU A 17 -23.95 4.88 0.74
CA LEU A 17 -25.18 4.66 1.49
C LEU A 17 -24.96 3.90 2.80
N LEU A 18 -24.10 2.86 2.80
CA LEU A 18 -23.83 2.04 4.00
C LEU A 18 -22.97 2.78 5.03
N THR A 19 -22.07 3.66 4.60
CA THR A 19 -21.15 4.39 5.48
C THR A 19 -21.83 5.12 6.66
N PRO A 20 -22.92 5.91 6.49
CA PRO A 20 -23.61 6.54 7.62
C PRO A 20 -24.22 5.53 8.61
N PHE A 21 -24.70 4.37 8.16
CA PHE A 21 -25.20 3.33 9.06
C PHE A 21 -24.06 2.68 9.85
N ILE A 22 -22.94 2.38 9.19
CA ILE A 22 -21.74 1.84 9.85
C ILE A 22 -21.18 2.85 10.86
N ARG A 23 -21.24 4.15 10.57
CA ARG A 23 -20.89 5.20 11.52
C ARG A 23 -21.71 5.13 12.80
N GLN A 24 -23.03 4.96 12.68
CA GLN A 24 -23.91 4.81 13.86
C GLN A 24 -23.63 3.51 14.61
N LEU A 25 -23.37 2.41 13.88
CA LEU A 25 -23.01 1.13 14.47
C LEU A 25 -21.70 1.22 15.27
N ALA A 26 -20.69 1.90 14.73
CA ALA A 26 -19.40 2.10 15.40
C ALA A 26 -19.56 2.77 16.77
N PHE A 27 -20.41 3.79 16.88
CA PHE A 27 -20.75 4.39 18.17
C PHE A 27 -21.44 3.42 19.12
N LYS A 28 -22.36 2.59 18.62
CA LYS A 28 -23.10 1.61 19.45
C LYS A 28 -22.22 0.50 20.00
N VAL A 29 -21.24 0.02 19.22
CA VAL A 29 -20.36 -1.09 19.61
C VAL A 29 -19.08 -0.62 20.32
N GLY A 30 -18.90 0.70 20.49
CA GLY A 30 -17.73 1.26 21.16
C GLY A 30 -16.47 1.34 20.29
N ALA A 31 -16.58 1.11 18.97
CA ALA A 31 -15.50 1.30 18.00
C ALA A 31 -15.29 2.81 17.71
N VAL A 32 -14.77 3.52 18.71
CA VAL A 32 -14.61 4.97 18.72
C VAL A 32 -13.24 5.35 19.26
N ASP A 33 -12.52 6.14 18.48
CA ASP A 33 -11.29 6.78 18.90
C ASP A 33 -11.59 8.02 19.75
N ASN A 34 -11.29 7.92 21.05
CA ASN A 34 -11.51 9.01 21.99
C ASN A 34 -10.33 10.00 22.00
N PRO A 35 -10.60 11.32 22.14
CA PRO A 35 -9.56 12.32 22.31
C PRO A 35 -8.61 11.97 23.46
N ASN A 36 -7.31 12.03 23.21
CA ASN A 36 -6.28 11.84 24.24
C ASN A 36 -5.13 12.82 24.00
N ALA A 37 -4.28 13.08 25.00
CA ALA A 37 -3.15 14.03 24.93
C ALA A 37 -2.13 13.73 23.81
N ARG A 38 -2.22 12.54 23.17
CA ARG A 38 -1.38 12.11 22.05
C ARG A 38 -2.05 12.27 20.67
N ARG A 39 -3.35 12.58 20.60
CA ARG A 39 -4.14 12.57 19.35
C ARG A 39 -4.61 13.99 18.98
N VAL A 40 -4.77 14.23 17.68
CA VAL A 40 -5.15 15.53 17.10
C VAL A 40 -6.64 15.82 17.27
N ASN A 41 -7.46 14.78 17.46
CA ASN A 41 -8.91 14.88 17.54
C ASN A 41 -9.41 15.49 18.83
N LYS A 42 -10.37 16.41 18.71
CA LYS A 42 -11.08 17.04 19.83
C LYS A 42 -12.43 16.39 20.15
N ILE A 43 -12.91 15.51 19.28
CA ILE A 43 -14.24 14.87 19.35
C ILE A 43 -14.04 13.35 19.16
N PRO A 44 -14.82 12.48 19.84
CA PRO A 44 -14.79 11.04 19.58
C PRO A 44 -15.08 10.71 18.12
N MET A 45 -14.17 9.96 17.48
CA MET A 45 -14.22 9.63 16.05
C MET A 45 -14.50 8.14 15.83
N PRO A 46 -15.56 7.75 15.10
CA PRO A 46 -15.85 6.33 14.87
C PRO A 46 -14.79 5.70 13.96
N THR A 47 -14.34 4.47 14.26
CA THR A 47 -13.18 3.84 13.59
C THR A 47 -13.51 2.70 12.63
N MET A 48 -14.73 2.18 12.59
CA MET A 48 -15.04 0.96 11.84
C MET A 48 -15.42 1.16 10.36
N GLY A 49 -14.89 2.18 9.67
CA GLY A 49 -15.29 2.54 8.30
C GLY A 49 -15.04 1.45 7.26
N GLY A 50 -14.00 0.63 7.47
CA GLY A 50 -13.70 -0.55 6.66
C GLY A 50 -14.86 -1.51 6.43
N LEU A 51 -15.78 -1.61 7.40
CA LEU A 51 -16.92 -2.51 7.30
C LEU A 51 -17.88 -2.08 6.18
N ALA A 52 -18.04 -0.78 5.94
CA ALA A 52 -18.84 -0.27 4.83
C ALA A 52 -18.24 -0.66 3.47
N ILE A 53 -16.91 -0.59 3.35
CA ILE A 53 -16.17 -0.99 2.15
C ILE A 53 -16.33 -2.50 1.92
N PHE A 54 -16.08 -3.30 2.96
CA PHE A 54 -16.19 -4.77 2.89
C PHE A 54 -17.59 -5.24 2.48
N LEU A 55 -18.64 -4.69 3.10
CA LEU A 55 -20.02 -5.05 2.79
C LEU A 55 -20.36 -4.67 1.35
N SER A 56 -20.04 -3.45 0.92
CA SER A 56 -20.33 -2.99 -0.44
C SER A 56 -19.60 -3.82 -1.48
N PHE A 57 -18.33 -4.11 -1.26
CA PHE A 57 -17.51 -4.96 -2.12
C PHE A 57 -18.11 -6.37 -2.26
N ASN A 58 -18.45 -7.02 -1.15
CA ASN A 58 -18.96 -8.40 -1.19
C ASN A 58 -20.40 -8.51 -1.69
N LEU A 59 -21.28 -7.57 -1.34
CA LEU A 59 -22.63 -7.52 -1.87
C LEU A 59 -22.60 -7.33 -3.40
N ALA A 60 -21.76 -6.44 -3.91
CA ALA A 60 -21.58 -6.29 -5.35
C ALA A 60 -21.06 -7.57 -6.00
N ASN A 61 -20.05 -8.22 -5.42
CA ASN A 61 -19.49 -9.46 -5.98
C ASN A 61 -20.44 -10.65 -5.94
N LEU A 62 -21.30 -10.74 -4.91
CA LEU A 62 -22.26 -11.83 -4.73
C LEU A 62 -23.53 -11.66 -5.55
N PHE A 63 -24.00 -10.42 -5.76
CA PHE A 63 -25.32 -10.17 -6.35
C PHE A 63 -25.26 -9.44 -7.70
N LEU A 64 -24.35 -8.49 -7.90
CA LEU A 64 -24.28 -7.70 -9.13
C LEU A 64 -23.31 -8.30 -10.16
N LEU A 65 -22.18 -8.80 -9.67
CA LEU A 65 -21.04 -9.26 -10.48
C LEU A 65 -20.81 -10.76 -10.38
N ARG A 66 -21.73 -11.53 -9.79
CA ARG A 66 -21.56 -12.96 -9.49
C ARG A 66 -21.05 -13.80 -10.66
N ASN A 67 -21.57 -13.53 -11.85
CA ASN A 67 -21.26 -14.26 -13.08
C ASN A 67 -19.85 -13.98 -13.63
N GLN A 68 -19.13 -13.00 -13.07
CA GLN A 68 -17.76 -12.67 -13.45
C GLN A 68 -16.72 -13.53 -12.71
N TYR A 69 -17.13 -14.29 -11.67
CA TYR A 69 -16.20 -14.93 -10.75
C TYR A 69 -16.34 -16.46 -10.72
N PRO A 70 -15.21 -17.20 -10.72
CA PRO A 70 -15.22 -18.60 -10.35
C PRO A 70 -15.73 -18.77 -8.91
N SER A 71 -16.71 -19.65 -8.70
CA SER A 71 -17.35 -19.88 -7.40
C SER A 71 -16.33 -20.17 -6.29
N SER A 72 -15.39 -21.07 -6.56
CA SER A 72 -14.35 -21.47 -5.61
C SER A 72 -13.48 -20.28 -5.17
N GLN A 73 -13.07 -19.45 -6.12
CA GLN A 73 -12.27 -18.25 -5.83
C GLN A 73 -13.07 -17.24 -5.02
N LEU A 74 -14.31 -16.94 -5.42
CA LEU A 74 -15.16 -15.98 -4.72
C LEU A 74 -15.40 -16.39 -3.25
N TYR A 75 -15.84 -17.62 -3.00
CA TYR A 75 -16.15 -18.07 -1.63
C TYR A 75 -14.90 -18.25 -0.76
N SER A 76 -13.78 -18.73 -1.33
CA SER A 76 -12.53 -18.84 -0.57
C SER A 76 -11.98 -17.48 -0.15
N LEU A 77 -12.10 -16.46 -1.01
CA LEU A 77 -11.72 -15.10 -0.66
C LEU A 77 -12.66 -14.49 0.39
N ILE A 78 -13.98 -14.69 0.29
CA ILE A 78 -14.93 -14.24 1.32
C ILE A 78 -14.55 -14.84 2.68
N LEU A 79 -14.24 -16.14 2.73
CA LEU A 79 -13.81 -16.81 3.97
C LEU A 79 -12.56 -16.15 4.57
N ALA A 80 -11.55 -15.86 3.75
CA ALA A 80 -10.33 -15.21 4.22
C ALA A 80 -10.59 -13.76 4.68
N GLN A 81 -11.44 -13.03 3.97
CA GLN A 81 -11.82 -11.66 4.31
C GLN A 81 -12.61 -11.59 5.62
N LEU A 82 -13.47 -12.57 5.90
CA LEU A 82 -14.20 -12.64 7.18
C LEU A 82 -13.24 -12.73 8.37
N ILE A 83 -12.14 -13.46 8.25
CA ILE A 83 -11.09 -13.53 9.29
C ILE A 83 -10.43 -12.15 9.47
N ILE A 84 -10.09 -11.48 8.37
CA ILE A 84 -9.47 -10.14 8.42
C ILE A 84 -10.41 -9.09 9.00
N ILE A 85 -11.66 -9.07 8.58
CA ILE A 85 -12.66 -8.14 9.11
C ILE A 85 -12.94 -8.41 10.57
N ALA A 86 -13.07 -9.67 10.99
CA ALA A 86 -13.20 -10.00 12.41
C ALA A 86 -11.98 -9.50 13.20
N THR A 87 -10.77 -9.73 12.70
CA THR A 87 -9.54 -9.26 13.34
C THR A 87 -9.53 -7.74 13.50
N GLY A 88 -9.85 -7.00 12.42
CA GLY A 88 -9.85 -5.54 12.46
C GLY A 88 -11.00 -4.93 13.27
N VAL A 89 -12.19 -5.53 13.27
CA VAL A 89 -13.32 -5.08 14.12
C VAL A 89 -13.00 -5.31 15.60
N ILE A 90 -12.42 -6.46 15.94
CA ILE A 90 -11.98 -6.74 17.32
C ILE A 90 -10.91 -5.72 17.73
N ASP A 91 -9.98 -5.38 16.83
CA ASP A 91 -8.94 -4.39 17.08
C ASP A 91 -9.48 -2.97 17.28
N ASP A 92 -10.43 -2.54 16.44
CA ASP A 92 -11.07 -1.23 16.55
C ASP A 92 -11.88 -1.07 17.85
N ILE A 93 -12.32 -2.18 18.47
CA ILE A 93 -13.09 -2.18 19.74
C ILE A 93 -12.18 -2.36 20.96
N TYR A 94 -11.19 -3.26 20.89
CA TYR A 94 -10.43 -3.72 22.06
C TYR A 94 -8.94 -3.39 22.02
N GLU A 95 -8.41 -2.80 20.94
CA GLU A 95 -6.99 -2.46 20.73
C GLU A 95 -6.07 -3.69 20.95
N LEU A 96 -6.02 -4.57 19.95
CA LEU A 96 -5.23 -5.80 19.97
C LEU A 96 -3.72 -5.50 20.01
N LYS A 97 -2.99 -6.42 20.67
CA LYS A 97 -1.53 -6.41 20.62
C LYS A 97 -1.06 -6.74 19.19
N PRO A 98 0.09 -6.20 18.73
CA PRO A 98 0.61 -6.46 17.39
C PRO A 98 0.72 -7.97 17.04
N ARG A 99 1.06 -8.82 18.01
CA ARG A 99 1.12 -10.28 17.80
C ARG A 99 -0.24 -10.92 17.54
N GLN A 100 -1.31 -10.42 18.18
CA GLN A 100 -2.67 -10.92 17.98
C GLN A 100 -3.19 -10.50 16.60
N LYS A 101 -2.94 -9.25 16.19
CA LYS A 101 -3.22 -8.75 14.85
C LYS A 101 -2.51 -9.59 13.77
N MET A 102 -1.21 -9.85 13.97
CA MET A 102 -0.42 -10.69 13.05
C MET A 102 -0.94 -12.13 12.97
N PHE A 103 -1.41 -12.70 14.08
CA PHE A 103 -2.01 -14.03 14.08
C PHE A 103 -3.30 -14.08 13.24
N GLY A 104 -4.17 -13.07 13.34
CA GLY A 104 -5.37 -12.98 12.50
C GLY A 104 -5.06 -12.90 11.00
N ILE A 105 -4.07 -12.08 10.62
CA ILE A 105 -3.61 -11.98 9.23
C ILE A 105 -2.98 -13.30 8.76
N PHE A 106 -2.21 -13.98 9.62
CA PHE A 106 -1.64 -15.29 9.31
C PHE A 106 -2.74 -16.34 9.05
N LEU A 107 -3.78 -16.40 9.89
CA LEU A 107 -4.92 -17.31 9.68
C LEU A 107 -5.62 -17.06 8.33
N ALA A 108 -5.86 -15.80 7.98
CA ALA A 108 -6.44 -15.45 6.68
C ALA A 108 -5.50 -15.85 5.52
N ALA A 109 -4.19 -15.67 5.68
CA ALA A 109 -3.19 -16.07 4.70
C ALA A 109 -3.15 -17.60 4.49
N LEU A 110 -3.40 -18.40 5.54
CA LEU A 110 -3.54 -19.86 5.41
C LEU A 110 -4.74 -20.23 4.53
N VAL A 111 -5.88 -19.54 4.67
CA VAL A 111 -7.04 -19.76 3.80
C VAL A 111 -6.70 -19.44 2.34
N VAL A 112 -5.99 -18.34 2.09
CA VAL A 112 -5.54 -17.97 0.74
C VAL A 112 -4.62 -19.05 0.15
N PHE A 113 -3.65 -19.53 0.93
CA PHE A 113 -2.67 -20.51 0.46
C PHE A 113 -3.29 -21.90 0.21
N PHE A 114 -4.08 -22.42 1.16
CA PHE A 114 -4.58 -23.80 1.11
C PHE A 114 -5.94 -23.94 0.43
N VAL A 115 -6.86 -22.98 0.64
CA VAL A 115 -8.23 -23.04 0.13
C VAL A 115 -8.34 -22.33 -1.21
N ALA A 116 -7.92 -21.07 -1.30
CA ALA A 116 -7.96 -20.31 -2.55
C ALA A 116 -6.89 -20.77 -3.56
N LYS A 117 -5.84 -21.44 -3.06
CA LYS A 117 -4.67 -21.90 -3.83
C LYS A 117 -3.97 -20.76 -4.57
N VAL A 118 -4.04 -19.55 -4.01
CA VAL A 118 -3.37 -18.35 -4.51
C VAL A 118 -2.02 -18.26 -3.81
N ARG A 119 -0.96 -18.61 -4.54
CA ARG A 119 0.41 -18.69 -4.02
C ARG A 119 1.43 -18.55 -5.13
N MET A 120 2.63 -18.07 -4.80
CA MET A 120 3.76 -18.08 -5.72
C MET A 120 4.26 -19.51 -5.90
N THR A 121 4.29 -20.03 -7.12
CA THR A 121 4.73 -21.42 -7.37
C THR A 121 6.11 -21.51 -8.01
N THR A 122 6.43 -20.57 -8.90
CA THR A 122 7.67 -20.53 -9.64
C THR A 122 8.22 -19.11 -9.66
N LEU A 123 9.54 -19.01 -9.78
CA LEU A 123 10.27 -17.75 -9.95
C LEU A 123 11.14 -17.86 -11.20
N THR A 124 10.86 -17.04 -12.20
CA THR A 124 11.64 -16.93 -13.42
C THR A 124 12.65 -15.80 -13.26
N LEU A 125 13.93 -16.17 -13.15
CA LEU A 125 15.03 -15.22 -13.07
C LEU A 125 15.65 -15.00 -14.46
N PRO A 126 16.11 -13.78 -14.77
CA PRO A 126 16.96 -13.54 -15.92
C PRO A 126 18.16 -14.49 -15.87
N PHE A 127 18.49 -15.12 -17.01
CA PHE A 127 19.63 -16.03 -17.19
C PHE A 127 19.56 -17.41 -16.50
N LEU A 128 18.86 -17.55 -15.37
CA LEU A 128 18.72 -18.82 -14.64
C LEU A 128 17.46 -19.63 -15.01
N GLY A 129 16.51 -19.02 -15.72
CA GLY A 129 15.29 -19.68 -16.16
C GLY A 129 14.26 -19.83 -15.03
N VAL A 130 13.37 -20.83 -15.17
CA VAL A 130 12.24 -21.06 -14.26
C VAL A 130 12.69 -21.91 -13.06
N ILE A 131 12.60 -21.34 -11.86
CA ILE A 131 12.95 -22.00 -10.60
C ILE A 131 11.66 -22.38 -9.86
N PRO A 132 11.37 -23.67 -9.63
CA PRO A 132 10.25 -24.06 -8.78
C PRO A 132 10.55 -23.74 -7.31
N LEU A 133 9.64 -23.04 -6.63
CA LEU A 133 9.86 -22.65 -5.24
C LEU A 133 9.71 -23.82 -4.25
N GLY A 134 8.96 -24.87 -4.62
CA GLY A 134 8.74 -26.03 -3.75
C GLY A 134 8.21 -25.61 -2.37
N TRP A 135 8.90 -26.01 -1.30
CA TRP A 135 8.53 -25.68 0.08
C TRP A 135 8.64 -24.18 0.40
N LEU A 136 9.51 -23.43 -0.29
CA LEU A 136 9.66 -21.97 -0.11
C LEU A 136 8.42 -21.18 -0.57
N SER A 137 7.56 -21.78 -1.39
CA SER A 137 6.28 -21.18 -1.80
C SER A 137 5.45 -20.74 -0.59
N PHE A 138 5.43 -21.56 0.47
CA PHE A 138 4.67 -21.28 1.68
C PHE A 138 5.20 -20.05 2.44
N PRO A 139 6.43 -20.03 2.99
CA PRO A 139 6.91 -18.90 3.75
C PRO A 139 6.93 -17.59 2.93
N ILE A 140 7.28 -17.64 1.65
CA ILE A 140 7.30 -16.45 0.79
C ILE A 140 5.89 -15.86 0.63
N THR A 141 4.89 -16.70 0.32
CA THR A 141 3.49 -16.24 0.15
C THR A 141 2.93 -15.66 1.45
N ILE A 142 3.20 -16.31 2.59
CA ILE A 142 2.73 -15.85 3.89
C ILE A 142 3.38 -14.53 4.28
N ILE A 143 4.71 -14.41 4.12
CA ILE A 143 5.44 -13.16 4.41
C ILE A 143 4.94 -12.03 3.50
N TRP A 144 4.69 -12.30 2.23
CA TRP A 144 4.15 -11.31 1.28
C TRP A 144 2.82 -10.73 1.76
N ILE A 145 1.87 -11.60 2.16
CA ILE A 145 0.56 -11.18 2.67
C ILE A 145 0.72 -10.37 3.96
N LEU A 146 1.48 -10.88 4.93
CA LEU A 146 1.69 -10.19 6.22
C LEU A 146 2.34 -8.82 6.03
N ALA A 147 3.39 -8.74 5.22
CA ALA A 147 4.17 -7.52 5.00
C ALA A 147 3.33 -6.43 4.34
N ILE A 148 2.64 -6.73 3.23
CA ILE A 148 1.83 -5.74 2.51
C ILE A 148 0.62 -5.32 3.33
N THR A 149 -0.06 -6.28 3.99
CA THR A 149 -1.20 -5.96 4.86
C THR A 149 -0.81 -4.99 5.96
N ASN A 150 0.30 -5.26 6.65
CA ASN A 150 0.80 -4.39 7.70
C ASN A 150 1.33 -3.05 7.17
N ALA A 151 1.92 -3.03 5.96
CA ALA A 151 2.41 -1.80 5.37
C ALA A 151 1.28 -0.81 5.05
N VAL A 152 0.13 -1.29 4.55
CA VAL A 152 -1.06 -0.46 4.34
C VAL A 152 -1.69 -0.02 5.67
N ASN A 153 -1.69 -0.90 6.68
CA ASN A 153 -2.15 -0.56 8.02
C ASN A 153 -1.34 0.58 8.66
N LEU A 154 -0.01 0.57 8.50
CA LEU A 154 0.88 1.57 9.10
C LEU A 154 0.77 2.97 8.47
N ILE A 155 0.38 3.07 7.19
CA ILE A 155 0.20 4.39 6.56
C ILE A 155 -1.15 5.05 6.86
N ASP A 156 -2.08 4.34 7.51
CA ASP A 156 -3.39 4.88 7.88
C ASP A 156 -3.31 5.81 9.09
N GLY A 157 -2.60 6.94 8.91
CA GLY A 157 -2.33 7.92 9.96
C GLY A 157 -3.01 9.29 9.76
N LEU A 158 -3.61 9.53 8.58
CA LEU A 158 -4.30 10.78 8.24
C LEU A 158 -5.61 10.51 7.48
N ASP A 159 -6.62 11.34 7.71
CA ASP A 159 -7.91 11.32 6.99
C ASP A 159 -7.73 11.20 5.48
N GLY A 160 -8.26 10.13 4.88
CA GLY A 160 -8.21 9.87 3.44
C GLY A 160 -6.90 9.25 2.94
N LEU A 161 -5.83 9.20 3.74
CA LEU A 161 -4.49 8.84 3.25
C LEU A 161 -4.43 7.40 2.72
N ALA A 162 -4.69 6.41 3.57
CA ALA A 162 -4.63 5.01 3.17
C ALA A 162 -5.67 4.69 2.07
N THR A 163 -6.89 5.22 2.20
CA THR A 163 -7.97 5.04 1.21
C THR A 163 -7.54 5.51 -0.19
N GLY A 164 -7.01 6.73 -0.32
CA GLY A 164 -6.65 7.28 -1.62
C GLY A 164 -5.37 6.68 -2.22
N VAL A 165 -4.35 6.41 -1.41
CA VAL A 165 -3.15 5.68 -1.87
C VAL A 165 -3.55 4.30 -2.39
N SER A 166 -4.49 3.63 -1.72
CA SER A 166 -5.00 2.32 -2.15
C SER A 166 -5.84 2.41 -3.42
N ILE A 167 -6.65 3.46 -3.62
CA ILE A 167 -7.37 3.69 -4.88
C ILE A 167 -6.39 3.78 -6.05
N ILE A 168 -5.33 4.58 -5.90
CA ILE A 168 -4.28 4.74 -6.92
C ILE A 168 -3.60 3.40 -7.20
N ALA A 169 -3.16 2.71 -6.15
CA ALA A 169 -2.45 1.45 -6.26
C ALA A 169 -3.28 0.32 -6.88
N LEU A 170 -4.55 0.16 -6.44
CA LEU A 170 -5.47 -0.84 -6.98
C LEU A 170 -5.86 -0.55 -8.42
N THR A 171 -6.09 0.73 -8.77
CA THR A 171 -6.40 1.14 -10.15
C THR A 171 -5.24 0.79 -11.07
N THR A 172 -4.02 1.18 -10.71
CA THR A 172 -2.81 0.86 -11.47
C THR A 172 -2.61 -0.65 -11.56
N SER A 173 -2.79 -1.39 -10.46
CA SER A 173 -2.68 -2.86 -10.48
C SER A 173 -3.71 -3.52 -11.40
N ALA A 174 -4.94 -3.00 -11.44
CA ALA A 174 -6.01 -3.54 -12.29
C ALA A 174 -5.72 -3.30 -13.77
N VAL A 175 -5.23 -2.10 -14.10
CA VAL A 175 -4.79 -1.73 -15.46
C VAL A 175 -3.59 -2.56 -15.88
N THR A 176 -2.56 -2.67 -15.05
CA THR A 176 -1.36 -3.46 -15.34
C THR A 176 -1.68 -4.93 -15.53
N GLY A 177 -2.48 -5.51 -14.63
CA GLY A 177 -2.94 -6.89 -14.71
C GLY A 177 -3.74 -7.20 -15.97
N TYR A 178 -4.65 -6.29 -16.37
CA TYR A 178 -5.54 -6.49 -17.51
C TYR A 178 -4.84 -6.30 -18.85
N PHE A 179 -4.08 -5.21 -19.01
CA PHE A 179 -3.51 -4.84 -20.31
C PHE A 179 -2.13 -5.41 -20.58
N PHE A 180 -1.34 -5.70 -19.55
CA PHE A 180 0.09 -5.95 -19.73
C PHE A 180 0.56 -7.33 -19.27
N LEU A 181 -0.04 -7.88 -18.21
CA LEU A 181 0.45 -9.13 -17.61
C LEU A 181 -0.21 -10.40 -18.18
N ASN A 182 -1.02 -10.30 -19.23
CA ASN A 182 -1.76 -11.41 -19.85
C ASN A 182 -2.37 -12.35 -18.79
N VAL A 183 -2.90 -11.77 -17.70
CA VAL A 183 -3.54 -12.54 -16.65
C VAL A 183 -4.81 -13.11 -17.26
N THR A 184 -4.84 -14.42 -17.47
CA THR A 184 -5.98 -15.16 -18.06
C THR A 184 -7.29 -14.96 -17.30
N ASN A 185 -7.21 -14.38 -16.10
CA ASN A 185 -8.28 -14.16 -15.15
C ASN A 185 -8.69 -12.69 -15.09
N THR A 186 -9.46 -12.22 -16.08
CA THR A 186 -10.06 -10.87 -16.11
C THR A 186 -10.85 -10.53 -14.84
N PHE A 187 -11.35 -11.55 -14.14
CA PHE A 187 -12.08 -11.40 -12.88
C PHE A 187 -11.28 -10.68 -11.79
N VAL A 188 -9.95 -10.84 -11.75
CA VAL A 188 -9.11 -10.20 -10.72
C VAL A 188 -9.12 -8.68 -10.89
N SER A 189 -8.96 -8.18 -12.12
CA SER A 189 -9.07 -6.75 -12.42
C SER A 189 -10.47 -6.22 -12.12
N ILE A 190 -11.53 -6.98 -12.41
CA ILE A 190 -12.90 -6.59 -12.04
C ILE A 190 -13.05 -6.50 -10.53
N MET A 191 -12.50 -7.45 -9.75
CA MET A 191 -12.50 -7.36 -8.28
C MET A 191 -11.73 -6.13 -7.78
N MET A 192 -10.52 -5.87 -8.31
CA MET A 192 -9.76 -4.67 -7.94
C MET A 192 -10.56 -3.39 -8.21
N PHE A 193 -11.19 -3.26 -9.39
CA PHE A 193 -12.04 -2.10 -9.71
C PHE A 193 -13.30 -2.03 -8.85
N THR A 194 -13.85 -3.17 -8.42
CA THR A 194 -14.98 -3.21 -7.48
C THR A 194 -14.57 -2.69 -6.11
N LEU A 195 -13.37 -3.04 -5.64
CA LEU A 195 -12.81 -2.49 -4.41
C LEU A 195 -12.53 -0.99 -4.55
N VAL A 196 -11.95 -0.55 -5.67
CA VAL A 196 -11.77 0.88 -5.98
C VAL A 196 -13.11 1.63 -5.93
N ALA A 197 -14.17 1.10 -6.52
CA ALA A 197 -15.49 1.72 -6.49
C ALA A 197 -16.04 1.85 -5.05
N ALA A 198 -15.89 0.80 -4.22
CA ALA A 198 -16.28 0.86 -2.81
C ALA A 198 -15.45 1.91 -2.03
N LEU A 199 -14.15 2.00 -2.30
CA LEU A 199 -13.27 3.01 -1.69
C LEU A 199 -13.66 4.43 -2.10
N ILE A 200 -13.98 4.66 -3.37
CA ILE A 200 -14.46 5.97 -3.85
C ILE A 200 -15.77 6.35 -3.18
N GLY A 201 -16.69 5.40 -2.96
CA GLY A 201 -17.95 5.66 -2.26
C GLY A 201 -17.76 5.99 -0.77
N PHE A 202 -16.73 5.42 -0.14
CA PHE A 202 -16.36 5.69 1.25
C PHE A 202 -15.58 7.01 1.42
N LEU A 203 -14.72 7.36 0.46
CA LEU A 203 -13.75 8.47 0.55
C LEU A 203 -14.38 9.81 0.97
N PRO A 204 -15.56 10.25 0.50
CA PRO A 204 -16.18 11.51 0.95
C PRO A 204 -16.42 11.61 2.46
N TYR A 205 -16.61 10.48 3.15
CA TYR A 205 -16.78 10.43 4.60
C TYR A 205 -15.46 10.34 5.36
N ASN A 206 -14.40 9.90 4.68
CA ASN A 206 -13.08 9.67 5.25
C ASN A 206 -12.08 10.79 4.94
N PHE A 207 -12.32 11.60 3.91
CA PHE A 207 -11.45 12.70 3.51
C PHE A 207 -11.56 13.89 4.48
N HIS A 208 -10.45 14.62 4.67
CA HIS A 208 -10.35 15.64 5.71
C HIS A 208 -11.33 16.83 5.52
N PRO A 209 -12.09 17.23 6.56
CA PRO A 209 -12.19 16.59 7.89
C PRO A 209 -13.07 15.34 7.87
N ALA A 210 -12.53 14.21 8.35
CA ALA A 210 -13.25 12.95 8.34
C ALA A 210 -14.48 12.97 9.26
N ARG A 211 -15.49 12.16 8.91
CA ARG A 211 -16.68 11.86 9.72
C ARG A 211 -16.63 10.45 10.33
N ILE A 212 -15.80 9.59 9.76
CA ILE A 212 -15.51 8.22 10.17
C ILE A 212 -14.11 7.85 9.66
N TYR A 213 -13.35 7.16 10.50
CA TYR A 213 -12.05 6.62 10.13
C TYR A 213 -12.16 5.28 9.44
N LEU A 214 -11.13 4.98 8.66
CA LEU A 214 -10.99 3.70 7.98
C LEU A 214 -10.84 2.57 9.01
N GLY A 215 -10.02 2.83 10.04
CA GLY A 215 -9.71 1.95 11.16
C GLY A 215 -8.88 0.75 10.77
N ASP A 216 -8.59 -0.06 11.78
CA ASP A 216 -7.90 -1.33 11.59
C ASP A 216 -8.78 -2.30 10.77
N THR A 217 -10.10 -2.23 10.91
CA THR A 217 -11.05 -2.95 10.02
C THR A 217 -10.77 -2.69 8.55
N GLY A 218 -10.60 -1.43 8.16
CA GLY A 218 -10.49 -1.06 6.75
C GLY A 218 -9.09 -1.22 6.21
N SER A 219 -8.08 -0.75 6.94
CA SER A 219 -6.71 -0.78 6.48
C SER A 219 -6.15 -2.21 6.40
N LEU A 220 -6.51 -3.11 7.33
CA LEU A 220 -6.19 -4.53 7.23
C LEU A 220 -6.89 -5.18 6.04
N PHE A 221 -8.18 -4.90 5.84
CA PHE A 221 -8.94 -5.44 4.70
C PHE A 221 -8.33 -5.01 3.36
N ILE A 222 -8.06 -3.72 3.19
CA ILE A 222 -7.50 -3.18 1.95
C ILE A 222 -6.10 -3.74 1.70
N GLY A 223 -5.21 -3.68 2.70
CA GLY A 223 -3.86 -4.22 2.58
C GLY A 223 -3.85 -5.72 2.27
N PHE A 224 -4.70 -6.48 2.93
CA PHE A 224 -4.87 -7.90 2.66
C PHE A 224 -5.32 -8.14 1.22
N MET A 225 -6.36 -7.44 0.76
CA MET A 225 -6.85 -7.59 -0.61
C MET A 225 -5.81 -7.19 -1.65
N MET A 226 -5.08 -6.08 -1.44
CA MET A 226 -3.97 -5.67 -2.31
C MET A 226 -2.89 -6.76 -2.40
N SER A 227 -2.51 -7.36 -1.26
CA SER A 227 -1.54 -8.45 -1.22
C SER A 227 -2.02 -9.68 -2.01
N VAL A 228 -3.27 -10.11 -1.80
CA VAL A 228 -3.85 -11.28 -2.48
C VAL A 228 -4.01 -11.03 -3.97
N PHE A 229 -4.48 -9.85 -4.37
CA PHE A 229 -4.63 -9.49 -5.77
C PHE A 229 -3.29 -9.46 -6.51
N SER A 230 -2.22 -8.95 -5.88
CA SER A 230 -0.88 -8.99 -6.48
C SER A 230 -0.40 -10.43 -6.69
N LEU A 231 -0.70 -11.37 -5.77
CA LEU A 231 -0.30 -12.77 -5.89
C LEU A 231 -0.89 -13.50 -7.09
N TYR A 232 -2.07 -13.10 -7.58
CA TYR A 232 -2.63 -13.66 -8.82
C TYR A 232 -1.74 -13.41 -10.03
N GLY A 233 -1.06 -12.26 -10.08
CA GLY A 233 -0.07 -11.94 -11.12
C GLY A 233 1.28 -12.64 -10.93
N LEU A 234 1.51 -13.27 -9.77
CA LEU A 234 2.81 -13.83 -9.35
C LEU A 234 2.83 -15.37 -9.34
N LYS A 235 1.81 -16.04 -9.90
CA LYS A 235 1.79 -17.52 -9.97
C LYS A 235 3.00 -18.06 -10.74
N ASN A 236 3.32 -17.42 -11.87
CA ASN A 236 4.53 -17.63 -12.67
C ASN A 236 5.39 -16.37 -12.62
N ALA A 237 5.81 -15.99 -11.41
CA ALA A 237 6.47 -14.72 -11.20
C ALA A 237 7.78 -14.64 -11.97
N THR A 238 7.92 -13.64 -12.84
CA THR A 238 9.23 -13.17 -13.28
C THR A 238 9.76 -12.12 -12.32
N PHE A 239 11.08 -11.88 -12.34
CA PHE A 239 11.69 -10.77 -11.61
C PHE A 239 10.95 -9.44 -11.84
N ILE A 240 10.55 -9.14 -13.08
CA ILE A 240 9.80 -7.93 -13.44
C ILE A 240 8.40 -7.94 -12.81
N THR A 241 7.68 -9.06 -12.87
CA THR A 241 6.33 -9.13 -12.29
C THR A 241 6.30 -8.94 -10.78
N ILE A 242 7.37 -9.30 -10.06
CA ILE A 242 7.50 -9.07 -8.61
C ILE A 242 7.74 -7.59 -8.31
N ILE A 243 8.54 -6.92 -9.14
CA ILE A 243 8.87 -5.50 -8.94
C ILE A 243 7.64 -4.62 -9.10
N ILE A 244 6.78 -4.88 -10.08
CA ILE A 244 5.60 -4.07 -10.38
C ILE A 244 4.74 -3.78 -9.12
N PRO A 245 4.22 -4.78 -8.38
CA PRO A 245 3.42 -4.52 -7.18
C PRO A 245 4.22 -3.83 -6.07
N VAL A 246 5.53 -4.11 -5.94
CA VAL A 246 6.40 -3.42 -4.97
C VAL A 246 6.49 -1.92 -5.28
N ILE A 247 6.68 -1.57 -6.56
CA ILE A 247 6.74 -0.18 -7.01
C ILE A 247 5.37 0.49 -6.86
N ILE A 248 4.27 -0.15 -7.26
CA ILE A 248 2.91 0.37 -7.08
C ILE A 248 2.62 0.69 -5.61
N MET A 249 3.07 -0.18 -4.71
CA MET A 249 2.95 -0.01 -3.25
C MET A 249 4.16 0.69 -2.64
N GLY A 250 4.89 1.49 -3.43
CA GLY A 250 6.11 2.17 -3.02
C GLY A 250 5.90 2.99 -1.75
N VAL A 251 4.84 3.82 -1.68
CA VAL A 251 4.53 4.62 -0.48
C VAL A 251 4.41 3.78 0.81
N PRO A 252 3.48 2.80 0.91
CA PRO A 252 3.36 2.00 2.14
C PRO A 252 4.59 1.16 2.45
N ILE A 253 5.25 0.62 1.43
CA ILE A 253 6.46 -0.20 1.63
C ILE A 253 7.61 0.66 2.13
N THR A 254 7.87 1.82 1.51
CA THR A 254 8.90 2.77 1.93
C THR A 254 8.66 3.22 3.37
N ASP A 255 7.46 3.67 3.72
CA ASP A 255 7.17 4.14 5.07
C ASP A 255 7.45 3.05 6.13
N THR A 256 7.08 1.80 5.83
CA THR A 256 7.31 0.64 6.70
C THR A 256 8.79 0.27 6.79
N VAL A 257 9.49 0.14 5.64
CA VAL A 257 10.90 -0.25 5.58
C VAL A 257 11.77 0.77 6.31
N TYR A 258 11.55 2.07 6.09
CA TYR A 258 12.32 3.11 6.76
C TYR A 258 11.95 3.27 8.23
N ALA A 259 10.72 2.96 8.64
CA ALA A 259 10.39 2.85 10.06
C ALA A 259 11.17 1.71 10.74
N ILE A 260 11.25 0.54 10.11
CA ILE A 260 12.03 -0.60 10.61
C ILE A 260 13.52 -0.23 10.66
N LEU A 261 14.07 0.32 9.57
CA LEU A 261 15.47 0.71 9.48
C LEU A 261 15.84 1.74 10.55
N ARG A 262 15.02 2.78 10.72
CA ARG A 262 15.22 3.81 11.74
C ARG A 262 15.19 3.24 13.16
N ARG A 263 14.27 2.32 13.47
CA ARG A 263 14.22 1.65 14.79
C ARG A 263 15.47 0.83 15.03
N TRP A 264 15.88 0.04 14.03
CA TRP A 264 17.08 -0.79 14.08
C TRP A 264 18.35 0.05 14.29
N LEU A 265 18.54 1.12 13.50
CA LEU A 265 19.68 2.03 13.62
C LEU A 265 19.71 2.84 14.92
N ASN A 266 18.59 2.88 15.66
CA ASN A 266 18.49 3.57 16.95
C ASN A 266 18.39 2.57 18.12
N ASN A 267 18.68 1.28 17.90
CA ASN A 267 18.60 0.19 18.89
C ASN A 267 17.24 0.12 19.62
N LYS A 268 16.16 0.49 18.92
CA LYS A 268 14.78 0.39 19.44
C LYS A 268 14.12 -0.89 18.94
N PRO A 269 13.22 -1.52 19.74
CA PRO A 269 12.45 -2.66 19.27
C PRO A 269 11.66 -2.33 18.01
N ILE A 270 11.70 -3.21 17.01
CA ILE A 270 10.96 -3.03 15.74
C ILE A 270 9.45 -2.89 15.99
N SER A 271 8.92 -3.50 17.05
CA SER A 271 7.51 -3.44 17.43
C SER A 271 7.11 -2.18 18.22
N GLN A 272 8.04 -1.28 18.53
CA GLN A 272 7.72 -0.05 19.27
C GLN A 272 7.00 0.96 18.38
N ALA A 273 5.98 1.63 18.91
CA ALA A 273 5.29 2.70 18.18
C ALA A 273 6.25 3.84 17.80
N ASP A 274 6.11 4.38 16.59
CA ASP A 274 6.95 5.46 16.07
C ASP A 274 6.08 6.61 15.55
N LYS A 275 6.62 7.83 15.61
CA LYS A 275 5.95 9.08 15.20
C LYS A 275 6.65 9.76 14.02
N HIS A 276 7.60 9.09 13.39
CA HIS A 276 8.38 9.64 12.26
C HIS A 276 8.00 8.98 10.94
N HIS A 277 6.71 8.67 10.77
CA HIS A 277 6.15 8.26 9.49
C HIS A 277 6.20 9.45 8.50
N LEU A 278 6.19 9.14 7.21
CA LEU A 278 6.34 10.10 6.13
C LEU A 278 5.38 11.30 6.28
N HIS A 279 4.13 11.03 6.63
CA HIS A 279 3.12 12.07 6.82
C HIS A 279 3.45 13.02 7.99
N HIS A 280 4.02 12.52 9.09
CA HIS A 280 4.46 13.37 10.20
C HIS A 280 5.63 14.27 9.80
N ARG A 281 6.59 13.77 9.03
CA ARG A 281 7.72 14.57 8.53
C ARG A 281 7.24 15.69 7.61
N LEU A 282 6.36 15.38 6.68
CA LEU A 282 5.77 16.39 5.79
C LEU A 282 5.00 17.49 6.55
N MET A 283 4.24 17.13 7.60
CA MET A 283 3.57 18.12 8.45
C MET A 283 4.57 18.95 9.27
N GLN A 284 5.66 18.36 9.77
CA GLN A 284 6.74 19.08 10.47
C GLN A 284 7.44 20.10 9.57
N MET A 285 7.46 19.88 8.25
CA MET A 285 7.95 20.83 7.25
C MET A 285 6.98 21.99 6.97
N GLY A 286 5.83 22.04 7.65
CA GLY A 286 4.85 23.13 7.57
C GLY A 286 3.66 22.86 6.64
N LEU A 287 3.52 21.65 6.09
CA LEU A 287 2.34 21.28 5.30
C LEU A 287 1.12 21.05 6.20
N SER A 288 -0.04 21.55 5.77
CA SER A 288 -1.32 21.21 6.40
C SER A 288 -1.71 19.76 6.12
N HIS A 289 -2.61 19.21 6.95
CA HIS A 289 -3.14 17.84 6.81
C HIS A 289 -3.54 17.49 5.36
N ARG A 290 -4.34 18.36 4.72
CA ARG A 290 -4.79 18.17 3.34
C ARG A 290 -3.63 18.21 2.34
N GLN A 291 -2.70 19.15 2.50
CA GLN A 291 -1.54 19.26 1.63
C GLN A 291 -0.65 18.02 1.74
N THR A 292 -0.39 17.52 2.95
CA THR A 292 0.36 16.29 3.18
C THR A 292 -0.27 15.11 2.46
N VAL A 293 -1.59 14.91 2.59
CA VAL A 293 -2.30 13.81 1.91
C VAL A 293 -2.19 13.94 0.39
N LEU A 294 -2.40 15.12 -0.17
CA LEU A 294 -2.31 15.35 -1.63
C LEU A 294 -0.89 15.16 -2.17
N VAL A 295 0.14 15.58 -1.42
CA VAL A 295 1.55 15.32 -1.78
C VAL A 295 1.82 13.81 -1.81
N ILE A 296 1.33 13.07 -0.82
CA ILE A 296 1.52 11.61 -0.79
C ILE A 296 0.76 10.92 -1.93
N TYR A 297 -0.43 11.40 -2.32
CA TYR A 297 -1.10 10.94 -3.53
C TYR A 297 -0.27 11.23 -4.79
N GLY A 298 0.35 12.41 -4.88
CA GLY A 298 1.28 12.74 -5.96
C GLY A 298 2.45 11.75 -6.04
N ILE A 299 3.07 11.43 -4.91
CA ILE A 299 4.14 10.43 -4.83
C ILE A 299 3.63 9.03 -5.25
N ALA A 300 2.46 8.62 -4.77
CA ALA A 300 1.84 7.35 -5.15
C ALA A 300 1.53 7.27 -6.66
N LEU A 301 1.12 8.38 -7.27
CA LEU A 301 0.95 8.49 -8.72
C LEU A 301 2.29 8.36 -9.46
N ILE A 302 3.36 9.01 -9.00
CA ILE A 302 4.70 8.88 -9.61
C ILE A 302 5.14 7.41 -9.60
N PHE A 303 5.06 6.74 -8.46
CA PHE A 303 5.33 5.31 -8.35
C PHE A 303 4.45 4.46 -9.28
N SER A 304 3.16 4.78 -9.35
CA SER A 304 2.22 4.10 -10.25
C SER A 304 2.59 4.27 -11.73
N PHE A 305 2.93 5.49 -12.16
CA PHE A 305 3.38 5.76 -13.53
C PHE A 305 4.67 5.01 -13.85
N ILE A 306 5.66 5.04 -12.95
CA ILE A 306 6.91 4.25 -13.09
C ILE A 306 6.58 2.76 -13.25
N SER A 307 5.65 2.23 -12.46
CA SER A 307 5.27 0.81 -12.55
C SER A 307 4.71 0.40 -13.92
N LEU A 308 3.99 1.29 -14.60
CA LEU A 308 3.42 1.06 -15.93
C LEU A 308 4.49 1.01 -17.03
N LEU A 309 5.68 1.55 -16.79
CA LEU A 309 6.79 1.50 -17.73
C LEU A 309 7.50 0.14 -17.74
N TYR A 310 7.41 -0.65 -16.65
CA TYR A 310 8.11 -1.94 -16.57
C TYR A 310 7.65 -2.95 -17.64
N PRO A 311 6.34 -3.19 -17.85
CA PRO A 311 5.91 -4.12 -18.89
C PRO A 311 6.25 -3.65 -20.32
N LEU A 312 6.47 -2.35 -20.50
CA LEU A 312 6.85 -1.74 -21.79
C LEU A 312 8.36 -1.74 -22.02
N SER A 313 9.16 -2.02 -20.99
CA SER A 313 10.61 -1.94 -21.02
C SER A 313 11.24 -3.29 -21.32
N ASN A 314 12.37 -3.29 -22.04
CA ASN A 314 13.24 -4.46 -22.10
C ASN A 314 13.99 -4.66 -20.76
N LEU A 315 14.80 -5.71 -20.66
CA LEU A 315 15.55 -6.02 -19.42
C LEU A 315 16.42 -4.85 -18.96
N TRP A 316 17.21 -4.25 -19.85
CA TRP A 316 18.11 -3.14 -19.52
C TRP A 316 17.34 -1.87 -19.14
N GLY A 317 16.24 -1.57 -19.82
CA GLY A 317 15.33 -0.49 -19.46
C GLY A 317 14.73 -0.69 -18.07
N SER A 318 14.31 -1.91 -17.75
CA SER A 318 13.79 -2.26 -16.41
C SER A 318 14.86 -2.12 -15.33
N VAL A 319 16.11 -2.54 -15.59
CA VAL A 319 17.24 -2.37 -14.66
C VAL A 319 17.52 -0.88 -14.44
N LEU A 320 17.63 -0.09 -15.50
CA LEU A 320 17.88 1.35 -15.41
C LEU A 320 16.74 2.07 -14.67
N LEU A 321 15.49 1.71 -14.96
CA LEU A 321 14.31 2.22 -14.26
C LEU A 321 14.34 1.87 -12.78
N THR A 322 14.74 0.64 -12.43
CA THR A 322 14.89 0.21 -11.03
C THR A 322 15.93 1.05 -10.32
N VAL A 323 17.12 1.19 -10.90
CA VAL A 323 18.23 1.98 -10.33
C VAL A 323 17.82 3.45 -10.16
N ALA A 324 17.23 4.05 -11.19
CA ALA A 324 16.75 5.43 -11.13
C ALA A 324 15.67 5.64 -10.06
N THR A 325 14.74 4.68 -9.92
CA THR A 325 13.69 4.74 -8.90
C THR A 325 14.26 4.61 -7.50
N LEU A 326 15.22 3.71 -7.27
CA LEU A 326 15.88 3.55 -5.97
C LEU A 326 16.70 4.78 -5.58
N LEU A 327 17.45 5.36 -6.52
CA LEU A 327 18.19 6.60 -6.28
C LEU A 327 17.26 7.78 -6.00
N GLY A 328 16.19 7.93 -6.78
CA GLY A 328 15.17 8.96 -6.56
C GLY A 328 14.47 8.80 -5.20
N LEU A 329 14.16 7.57 -4.81
CA LEU A 329 13.58 7.25 -3.52
C LEU A 329 14.53 7.58 -2.37
N GLU A 330 15.80 7.17 -2.45
CA GLU A 330 16.79 7.45 -1.42
C GLU A 330 17.00 8.96 -1.26
N LEU A 331 17.13 9.69 -2.37
CA LEU A 331 17.22 11.15 -2.35
C LEU A 331 15.99 11.78 -1.68
N PHE A 332 14.79 11.32 -2.03
CA PHE A 332 13.54 11.82 -1.43
C PHE A 332 13.52 11.57 0.09
N VAL A 333 13.88 10.36 0.52
CA VAL A 333 13.91 9.95 1.94
C VAL A 333 14.89 10.81 2.74
N GLU A 334 16.09 11.06 2.20
CA GLU A 334 17.09 11.91 2.85
C GLU A 334 16.64 13.37 2.93
N LEU A 335 16.02 13.89 1.86
CA LEU A 335 15.50 15.27 1.81
C LEU A 335 14.42 15.54 2.86
N ILE A 336 13.54 14.58 3.10
CA ILE A 336 12.49 14.71 4.14
C ILE A 336 12.97 14.28 5.54
N GLY A 337 14.23 13.85 5.68
CA GLY A 337 14.81 13.42 6.95
C GLY A 337 14.16 12.16 7.54
N LEU A 338 13.67 11.24 6.70
CA LEU A 338 12.89 10.08 7.18
C LEU A 338 13.72 9.14 8.07
N VAL A 339 15.02 8.98 7.79
CA VAL A 339 15.96 8.15 8.58
C VAL A 339 16.54 8.89 9.80
N GLY A 340 16.47 10.22 9.78
CA GLY A 340 17.02 11.13 10.80
C GLY A 340 17.90 12.21 10.16
N ASP A 341 17.90 13.40 10.75
CA ASP A 341 18.45 14.61 10.11
C ASP A 341 19.99 14.58 9.94
N GLY A 342 20.68 13.65 10.61
CA GLY A 342 22.13 13.44 10.50
C GLY A 342 22.57 12.23 9.68
N ARG A 343 21.67 11.62 8.89
CA ARG A 343 21.96 10.40 8.11
C ARG A 343 21.59 10.61 6.65
N GLN A 344 22.40 11.39 5.93
CA GLN A 344 22.18 11.79 4.53
C GLN A 344 23.38 11.44 3.62
N PRO A 345 23.77 10.16 3.52
CA PRO A 345 24.98 9.75 2.79
C PRO A 345 24.99 10.15 1.31
N LEU A 346 23.84 10.09 0.63
CA LEU A 346 23.73 10.41 -0.80
C LEU A 346 23.83 11.93 -1.02
N LEU A 347 23.11 12.74 -0.23
CA LEU A 347 23.22 14.21 -0.27
C LEU A 347 24.64 14.68 0.09
N ASP A 348 25.26 14.10 1.11
CA ASP A 348 26.63 14.46 1.51
C ASP A 348 27.66 14.05 0.45
N GLY A 349 27.44 12.92 -0.22
CA GLY A 349 28.20 12.52 -1.40
C GLY A 349 28.08 13.52 -2.55
N ILE A 350 26.85 13.96 -2.88
CA ILE A 350 26.60 14.97 -3.92
C ILE A 350 27.27 16.30 -3.54
N LYS A 351 27.11 16.78 -2.30
CA LYS A 351 27.77 18.01 -1.82
C LYS A 351 29.29 17.93 -1.98
N LYS A 352 29.90 16.80 -1.59
CA LYS A 352 31.35 16.57 -1.72
C LYS A 352 31.81 16.60 -3.18
N LEU A 353 31.05 15.98 -4.07
CA LEU A 353 31.37 15.93 -5.49
C LEU A 353 31.25 17.32 -6.14
N VAL A 354 30.20 18.07 -5.84
CA VAL A 354 30.04 19.47 -6.29
C VAL A 354 31.20 20.34 -5.80
N LEU A 355 31.55 20.25 -4.52
CA LEU A 355 32.69 20.98 -3.95
C LEU A 355 34.02 20.63 -4.62
N MET A 356 34.25 19.35 -4.95
CA MET A 356 35.44 18.92 -5.69
C MET A 356 35.48 19.49 -7.11
N THR A 357 34.35 19.48 -7.83
CA THR A 357 34.27 20.03 -9.19
C THR A 357 34.50 21.54 -9.18
N SER A 358 33.84 22.28 -8.27
CA SER A 358 34.05 23.72 -8.12
C SER A 358 35.49 24.07 -7.72
N ALA A 359 36.14 23.26 -6.88
CA ALA A 359 37.54 23.45 -6.51
C ALA A 359 38.49 23.20 -7.70
N ARG A 360 38.17 22.23 -8.56
CA ARG A 360 38.92 21.95 -9.80
C ARG A 360 38.81 23.11 -10.80
N GLU A 361 37.60 23.61 -11.04
CA GLU A 361 37.37 24.77 -11.92
C GLU A 361 38.05 26.06 -11.45
N ARG A 362 38.17 26.27 -10.12
CA ARG A 362 38.95 27.40 -9.58
C ARG A 362 40.44 27.24 -9.85
N ARG A 363 40.99 26.05 -9.62
CA ARG A 363 42.41 25.76 -9.89
C ARG A 363 42.78 25.88 -11.36
N ASP A 364 41.88 25.50 -12.26
CA ASP A 364 42.14 25.59 -13.70
C ASP A 364 42.09 27.06 -14.18
N ARG A 365 41.17 27.88 -13.65
CA ARG A 365 41.17 29.34 -13.88
C ARG A 365 42.42 30.03 -13.33
N ASP A 366 42.83 29.71 -12.10
CA ASP A 366 44.06 30.26 -11.50
C ASP A 366 45.34 29.88 -12.26
N LYS A 367 45.31 28.81 -13.07
CA LYS A 367 46.41 28.42 -13.96
C LYS A 367 46.37 29.17 -15.28
N GLU A 368 45.20 29.38 -15.87
CA GLU A 368 45.04 30.19 -17.09
C GLU A 368 45.45 31.65 -16.84
N ASP A 369 45.09 32.21 -15.68
CA ASP A 369 45.46 33.59 -15.31
C ASP A 369 46.96 33.76 -14.99
N ARG A 370 47.69 32.67 -14.72
CA ARG A 370 49.16 32.69 -14.57
C ARG A 370 49.92 32.54 -15.88
N HIS A 371 49.23 32.14 -16.95
CA HIS A 371 49.83 31.94 -18.28
C HIS A 371 49.46 33.05 -19.28
N LYS A 372 48.65 34.03 -18.85
CA LYS A 372 48.50 35.34 -19.50
C LYS A 372 49.35 36.37 -18.77
#